data_AF-A0A3P1AWL4-F1
#
_entry.id   AF-A0A3P1AWL4-F1
#
_cell.length_a   1.000
_cell.length_b   1.000
_cell.length_c   1.000
_cell.angle_alpha   90.00
_cell.angle_beta   90.00
_cell.angle_gamma   90.00
#
_symmetry.space_group_name_H-M   'P 1'
#
loop_
_entity.id
_entity.type
_entity.pdbx_description
1 polymer ?
#
loop_
_entity_poly.entity_id
_entity_poly.type
_entity_poly.pdbx_seq_one_letter_code
_entity_poly.pdbx_strand_id
1 'polypeptide(L)'
;MFTDPTGMSKEWIPGADGENRVTYTEDKKGNVTFQNLQEDLKPIFEELVKTDTGKEELLSLINDDSMKVSFHVSDEKKVNYDNNYKKDMPVNGTFHATKLNEDRTAVLEADIYLYKGWIKADYDANKNSDGAYFSQIGKSYFFKDFNLNQLYAGTVGHEIRHRFPNNLKALAPEGTNTEFNPNLIQSKIYDEMLKNKENEKGNRKKRR
;
A
#
# COMPACT_ATOMS: atom_id res chain seq x y z
N MET A 1 -5.27 17.23 26.00
CA MET A 1 -5.89 17.25 24.65
C MET A 1 -4.77 17.09 23.64
N PHE A 2 -4.77 16.02 22.87
CA PHE A 2 -3.82 15.84 21.77
C PHE A 2 -4.44 16.52 20.55
N THR A 3 -3.82 17.60 20.09
CA THR A 3 -4.23 18.32 18.87
C THR A 3 -3.56 17.61 17.71
N ASP A 4 -4.35 17.04 16.81
CA ASP A 4 -3.85 16.43 15.57
C ASP A 4 -3.10 17.49 14.74
N PRO A 5 -1.78 17.37 14.55
CA PRO A 5 -0.97 18.36 13.86
C PRO A 5 -1.24 18.45 12.35
N THR A 6 -2.10 17.57 11.80
CA THR A 6 -2.41 17.51 10.36
C THR A 6 -3.74 18.17 10.00
N GLY A 7 -4.63 18.42 10.97
CA GLY A 7 -5.96 18.99 10.70
C GLY A 7 -6.88 18.08 9.86
N MET A 8 -6.50 16.81 9.66
CA MET A 8 -7.32 15.84 8.94
C MET A 8 -8.39 15.27 9.87
N SER A 9 -9.67 15.41 9.52
CA SER A 9 -10.74 14.73 10.24
C SER A 9 -10.57 13.22 10.12
N LYS A 10 -10.82 12.49 11.21
CA LYS A 10 -10.86 11.02 11.23
C LYS A 10 -12.00 10.52 10.34
N GLU A 11 -11.77 10.38 9.05
CA GLU A 11 -12.63 9.57 8.20
C GLU A 11 -12.14 8.14 8.30
N TRP A 12 -12.77 7.38 9.19
CA TRP A 12 -12.51 5.96 9.36
C TRP A 12 -12.70 5.22 8.03
N ILE A 13 -11.74 4.37 7.69
CA ILE A 13 -12.00 3.29 6.74
C ILE A 13 -12.49 2.11 7.55
N PRO A 14 -13.73 1.68 7.30
CA PRO A 14 -14.27 0.53 7.98
C PRO A 14 -13.47 -0.72 7.66
N GLY A 15 -13.07 -1.47 8.69
CA GLY A 15 -12.26 -2.67 8.44
C GLY A 15 -12.13 -3.60 9.63
N ALA A 16 -12.44 -3.15 10.85
CA ALA A 16 -12.31 -4.00 12.03
C ALA A 16 -13.06 -3.52 13.29
N ASP A 17 -13.94 -2.56 13.14
CA ASP A 17 -14.89 -2.10 14.15
C ASP A 17 -16.30 -2.49 13.70
N GLY A 18 -16.56 -3.79 13.68
CA GLY A 18 -17.91 -4.33 13.57
C GLY A 18 -18.69 -3.85 12.33
N GLU A 19 -19.77 -3.10 12.56
CA GLU A 19 -20.91 -2.94 11.64
C GLU A 19 -20.59 -2.36 10.26
N ASN A 20 -19.50 -1.59 10.10
CA ASN A 20 -19.16 -0.97 8.83
C ASN A 20 -18.08 -1.69 8.02
N ARG A 21 -17.45 -2.76 8.52
CA ARG A 21 -16.24 -3.40 7.93
C ARG A 21 -16.27 -3.45 6.39
N VAL A 22 -15.11 -3.15 5.76
CA VAL A 22 -14.93 -3.46 4.34
C VAL A 22 -15.14 -4.95 4.15
N THR A 23 -16.18 -5.31 3.42
CA THR A 23 -16.40 -6.68 2.98
C THR A 23 -16.11 -6.78 1.50
N TYR A 24 -15.86 -7.99 1.04
CA TYR A 24 -15.70 -8.25 -0.37
C TYR A 24 -16.52 -9.46 -0.80
N THR A 25 -16.90 -9.45 -2.07
CA THR A 25 -17.43 -10.62 -2.75
C THR A 25 -16.54 -10.94 -3.93
N GLU A 26 -16.30 -12.22 -4.18
CA GLU A 26 -15.55 -12.69 -5.33
C GLU A 26 -16.48 -13.48 -6.26
N ASP A 27 -16.54 -13.08 -7.53
CA ASP A 27 -17.33 -13.81 -8.52
C ASP A 27 -16.59 -15.06 -9.04
N LYS A 28 -17.29 -15.90 -9.81
CA LYS A 28 -16.71 -17.13 -10.41
C LYS A 28 -15.56 -16.86 -11.40
N LYS A 29 -15.33 -15.61 -11.78
CA LYS A 29 -14.25 -15.17 -12.67
C LYS A 29 -13.08 -14.56 -11.89
N GLY A 30 -13.16 -14.52 -10.55
CA GLY A 30 -12.14 -13.97 -9.67
C GLY A 30 -12.22 -12.45 -9.48
N ASN A 31 -13.30 -11.80 -9.96
CA ASN A 31 -13.45 -10.36 -9.77
C ASN A 31 -13.91 -10.06 -8.33
N VAL A 32 -13.20 -9.16 -7.67
CA VAL A 32 -13.49 -8.72 -6.31
C VAL A 32 -14.32 -7.45 -6.34
N THR A 33 -15.45 -7.44 -5.62
CA THR A 33 -16.27 -6.25 -5.38
C THR A 33 -16.23 -5.90 -3.90
N PHE A 34 -15.78 -4.68 -3.57
CA PHE A 34 -15.73 -4.18 -2.20
C PHE A 34 -17.05 -3.49 -1.81
N GLN A 35 -17.44 -3.64 -0.55
CA GLN A 35 -18.50 -2.87 0.10
C GLN A 35 -17.90 -2.07 1.25
N ASN A 36 -18.45 -0.88 1.52
CA ASN A 36 -18.01 0.03 2.59
C ASN A 36 -16.56 0.53 2.48
N LEU A 37 -15.92 0.37 1.32
CA LEU A 37 -14.61 0.95 1.04
C LEU A 37 -14.76 2.42 0.66
N GLN A 38 -13.88 3.29 1.19
CA GLN A 38 -13.85 4.70 0.77
C GLN A 38 -13.61 4.82 -0.75
N GLU A 39 -14.31 5.76 -1.39
CA GLU A 39 -14.32 5.88 -2.85
C GLU A 39 -12.95 6.21 -3.46
N ASP A 40 -12.11 6.93 -2.72
CA ASP A 40 -10.75 7.28 -3.12
C ASP A 40 -9.75 6.11 -3.03
N LEU A 41 -10.02 5.11 -2.18
CA LEU A 41 -9.27 3.86 -2.09
C LEU A 41 -9.69 2.83 -3.13
N LYS A 42 -10.96 2.83 -3.53
CA LYS A 42 -11.51 1.85 -4.47
C LYS A 42 -10.64 1.62 -5.72
N PRO A 43 -10.23 2.64 -6.49
CA PRO A 43 -9.42 2.43 -7.68
C PRO A 43 -8.00 1.91 -7.36
N ILE A 44 -7.51 2.09 -6.14
CA ILE A 44 -6.22 1.57 -5.68
C ILE A 44 -6.35 0.08 -5.33
N PHE A 45 -7.39 -0.27 -4.56
CA PHE A 45 -7.65 -1.65 -4.15
C PHE A 45 -8.03 -2.53 -5.35
N GLU A 46 -8.74 -1.98 -6.33
CA GLU A 46 -9.02 -2.66 -7.60
C GLU A 46 -7.75 -3.00 -8.40
N GLU A 47 -6.71 -2.17 -8.36
CA GLU A 47 -5.41 -2.51 -8.96
C GLU A 47 -4.65 -3.53 -8.12
N LEU A 48 -4.75 -3.43 -6.78
CA LEU A 48 -4.07 -4.34 -5.86
C LEU A 48 -4.55 -5.79 -6.01
N VAL A 49 -5.87 -6.02 -6.08
CA VAL A 49 -6.46 -7.36 -6.21
C VAL A 49 -6.25 -8.03 -7.57
N LYS A 50 -5.76 -7.30 -8.57
CA LYS A 50 -5.35 -7.89 -9.86
C LYS A 50 -4.02 -8.64 -9.75
N THR A 51 -3.32 -8.50 -8.63
CA THR A 51 -2.07 -9.22 -8.32
C THR A 51 -2.37 -10.27 -7.26
N ASP A 52 -1.78 -11.46 -7.40
CA ASP A 52 -1.96 -12.55 -6.44
C ASP A 52 -1.37 -12.14 -5.09
N THR A 53 -0.18 -11.55 -5.09
CA THR A 53 0.49 -11.05 -3.87
C THR A 53 -0.32 -9.94 -3.20
N GLY A 54 -0.80 -8.96 -3.98
CA GLY A 54 -1.59 -7.85 -3.43
C GLY A 54 -2.95 -8.28 -2.90
N LYS A 55 -3.60 -9.22 -3.59
CA LYS A 55 -4.85 -9.83 -3.13
C LYS A 55 -4.63 -10.59 -1.82
N GLU A 56 -3.58 -11.40 -1.71
CA GLU A 56 -3.25 -12.13 -0.47
C GLU A 56 -3.06 -11.17 0.72
N GLU A 57 -2.24 -10.12 0.55
CA GLU A 57 -2.00 -9.12 1.61
C GLU A 57 -3.29 -8.41 2.02
N LEU A 58 -4.11 -8.00 1.05
CA LEU A 58 -5.36 -7.31 1.35
C LEU A 58 -6.38 -8.22 2.04
N LEU A 59 -6.58 -9.44 1.53
CA LEU A 59 -7.55 -10.38 2.08
C LEU A 59 -7.14 -10.88 3.46
N SER A 60 -5.84 -11.07 3.69
CA SER A 60 -5.33 -11.43 5.02
C SER A 60 -5.47 -10.29 6.03
N LEU A 61 -5.56 -9.04 5.60
CA LEU A 61 -5.94 -7.93 6.46
C LEU A 61 -7.45 -7.90 6.72
N ILE A 62 -8.28 -7.99 5.67
CA ILE A 62 -9.75 -7.92 5.78
C ILE A 62 -10.32 -9.08 6.60
N ASN A 63 -9.71 -10.25 6.53
CA ASN A 63 -10.17 -11.45 7.24
C ASN A 63 -9.57 -11.58 8.65
N ASP A 64 -8.73 -10.64 9.10
CA ASP A 64 -8.16 -10.65 10.44
C ASP A 64 -9.06 -9.93 11.44
N ASP A 65 -10.00 -10.67 12.04
CA ASP A 65 -10.92 -10.14 13.04
C ASP A 65 -10.23 -9.68 14.35
N SER A 66 -8.92 -9.96 14.51
CA SER A 66 -8.17 -9.59 15.72
C SER A 66 -7.50 -8.21 15.64
N MET A 67 -7.43 -7.62 14.45
CA MET A 67 -6.71 -6.38 14.18
C MET A 67 -7.62 -5.32 13.59
N LYS A 68 -7.45 -4.07 14.02
CA LYS A 68 -8.09 -2.89 13.42
C LYS A 68 -7.17 -2.03 12.59
N VAL A 69 -7.62 -1.66 11.39
CA VAL A 69 -6.87 -0.78 10.50
C VAL A 69 -7.76 0.32 9.94
N SER A 70 -7.35 1.56 10.15
CA SER A 70 -7.85 2.72 9.41
C SER A 70 -6.91 2.98 8.23
N PHE A 71 -7.42 3.45 7.09
CA PHE A 71 -6.56 4.16 6.15
C PHE A 71 -6.95 5.62 6.05
N HIS A 72 -5.97 6.41 5.63
CA HIS A 72 -6.08 7.84 5.40
C HIS A 72 -5.39 8.16 4.10
N VAL A 73 -6.09 8.84 3.21
CA VAL A 73 -5.55 9.25 1.93
C VAL A 73 -5.38 10.76 1.94
N SER A 74 -4.21 11.24 1.54
CA SER A 74 -3.90 12.66 1.47
C SER A 74 -3.17 12.99 0.18
N ASP A 75 -3.49 14.14 -0.41
CA ASP A 75 -2.75 14.69 -1.55
C ASP A 75 -1.46 15.44 -1.12
N GLU A 76 -1.13 15.44 0.18
CA GLU A 76 0.07 16.09 0.73
C GLU A 76 1.37 15.51 0.14
N LYS A 77 2.35 16.38 -0.09
CA LYS A 77 3.76 16.03 -0.32
C LYS A 77 4.48 15.89 1.02
N LYS A 78 4.39 14.71 1.63
CA LYS A 78 5.02 14.44 2.92
C LYS A 78 6.52 14.20 2.80
N VAL A 79 7.31 14.76 3.71
CA VAL A 79 8.75 14.49 3.86
C VAL A 79 9.04 13.98 5.26
N ASN A 80 9.94 13.00 5.38
CA ASN A 80 10.49 12.59 6.66
C ASN A 80 11.85 13.25 6.87
N TYR A 81 12.04 13.83 8.05
CA TYR A 81 13.34 14.32 8.51
C TYR A 81 14.05 13.17 9.20
N ASP A 82 14.78 12.35 8.43
CA ASP A 82 15.73 11.40 9.02
C ASP A 82 17.05 12.13 9.28
N ASN A 83 17.40 12.36 10.54
CA ASN A 83 18.66 13.01 10.92
C ASN A 83 19.91 12.23 10.48
N ASN A 84 19.78 10.97 10.05
CA ASN A 84 20.90 10.15 9.54
C ASN A 84 21.15 10.34 8.04
N TYR A 85 20.12 10.68 7.27
CA TYR A 85 20.25 11.02 5.85
C TYR A 85 20.18 12.53 5.74
N LYS A 86 21.26 13.19 5.30
CA LYS A 86 21.33 14.66 5.15
C LYS A 86 20.42 15.21 4.02
N LYS A 87 19.22 14.65 3.82
CA LYS A 87 18.27 15.02 2.78
C LYS A 87 16.86 14.60 3.16
N ASP A 88 15.89 15.47 2.88
CA ASP A 88 14.46 15.17 2.94
C ASP A 88 14.15 13.95 2.06
N MET A 89 13.57 12.92 2.67
CA MET A 89 13.09 11.75 1.93
C MET A 89 11.59 11.85 1.73
N PRO A 90 11.09 11.74 0.48
CA PRO A 90 9.66 11.72 0.22
C PRO A 90 9.04 10.50 0.88
N VAL A 91 7.89 10.70 1.52
CA VAL A 91 7.10 9.64 2.15
C VAL A 91 5.85 9.47 1.34
N ASN A 92 5.61 8.23 0.89
CA ASN A 92 4.46 7.89 0.05
C ASN A 92 3.40 7.08 0.79
N GLY A 93 3.80 6.43 1.88
CA GLY A 93 2.93 5.74 2.80
C GLY A 93 3.59 5.62 4.17
N THR A 94 2.78 5.36 5.20
CA THR A 94 3.25 4.99 6.53
C THR A 94 2.26 4.07 7.22
N PHE A 95 2.78 3.05 7.89
CA PHE A 95 2.06 2.25 8.85
C PHE A 95 2.36 2.72 10.29
N HIS A 96 1.33 3.05 11.06
CA HIS A 96 1.44 3.43 12.46
C HIS A 96 0.64 2.50 13.36
N ALA A 97 1.32 1.62 14.10
CA ALA A 97 0.69 0.82 15.14
C ALA A 97 0.22 1.72 16.30
N THR A 98 -1.08 1.78 16.54
CA THR A 98 -1.69 2.58 17.62
C THR A 98 -1.95 1.73 18.88
N LYS A 99 -2.09 0.41 18.72
CA LYS A 99 -2.25 -0.52 19.84
C LYS A 99 -1.60 -1.86 19.55
N LEU A 100 -0.95 -2.40 20.57
CA LEU A 100 -0.34 -3.73 20.59
C LEU A 100 -1.05 -4.60 21.65
N ASN A 101 -0.92 -5.91 21.52
CA ASN A 101 -1.27 -6.82 22.61
C ASN A 101 -0.27 -6.70 23.78
N GLU A 102 -0.61 -7.27 24.94
CA GLU A 102 0.14 -7.07 26.20
C GLU A 102 1.60 -7.52 26.13
N ASP A 103 1.86 -8.65 25.46
CA ASP A 103 3.21 -9.20 25.25
C ASP A 103 3.94 -8.58 24.03
N ARG A 104 3.29 -7.64 23.34
CA ARG A 104 3.81 -6.90 22.18
C ARG A 104 4.21 -7.82 21.02
N THR A 105 3.56 -8.96 20.86
CA THR A 105 3.77 -9.89 19.75
C THR A 105 2.77 -9.72 18.60
N ALA A 106 1.78 -8.82 18.72
CA ALA A 106 0.79 -8.55 17.69
C ALA A 106 0.31 -7.10 17.72
N VAL A 107 -0.04 -6.57 16.54
CA VAL A 107 -0.72 -5.28 16.40
C VAL A 107 -2.22 -5.51 16.49
N LEU A 108 -2.89 -4.76 17.35
CA LEU A 108 -4.33 -4.82 17.53
C LEU A 108 -5.03 -3.66 16.84
N GLU A 109 -4.39 -2.50 16.72
CA GLU A 109 -4.95 -1.32 16.05
C GLU A 109 -3.80 -0.58 15.33
N ALA A 110 -4.05 -0.09 14.11
CA ALA A 110 -3.11 0.70 13.33
C ALA A 110 -3.79 1.67 12.36
N ASP A 111 -3.04 2.69 11.96
CA ASP A 111 -3.43 3.63 10.90
C ASP A 111 -2.44 3.51 9.73
N ILE A 112 -2.97 3.42 8.51
CA ILE A 112 -2.20 3.45 7.26
C ILE A 112 -2.45 4.78 6.57
N TYR A 113 -1.41 5.61 6.44
CA TYR A 113 -1.49 6.84 5.66
C TYR A 113 -0.93 6.61 4.27
N LEU A 114 -1.62 7.11 3.25
CA LEU A 114 -1.16 7.16 1.87
C LEU A 114 -1.00 8.63 1.46
N TYR A 115 0.24 9.04 1.19
CA TYR A 115 0.59 10.39 0.78
C TYR A 115 0.82 10.43 -0.73
N LYS A 116 -0.15 10.98 -1.47
CA LYS A 116 -0.20 10.95 -2.94
C LYS A 116 0.67 12.00 -3.60
N GLY A 117 1.08 13.05 -2.87
CA GLY A 117 1.68 14.23 -3.45
C GLY A 117 2.97 13.97 -4.25
N TRP A 118 3.89 13.15 -3.72
CA TRP A 118 5.17 12.88 -4.36
C TRP A 118 5.05 11.90 -5.53
N ILE A 119 4.44 10.72 -5.31
CA ILE A 119 4.20 9.74 -6.39
C ILE A 119 3.46 10.39 -7.57
N LYS A 120 2.41 11.19 -7.31
CA LYS A 120 1.68 11.88 -8.36
C LYS A 120 2.57 12.82 -9.16
N ALA A 121 3.39 13.62 -8.48
CA ALA A 121 4.29 14.56 -9.13
C ALA A 121 5.34 13.84 -9.99
N ASP A 122 5.95 12.78 -9.45
CA ASP A 122 6.94 11.98 -10.18
C ASP A 122 6.31 11.26 -11.36
N TYR A 123 5.13 10.68 -11.19
CA TYR A 123 4.38 10.05 -12.28
C TYR A 123 4.03 11.05 -13.38
N ASP A 124 3.47 12.20 -13.05
CA ASP A 124 3.09 13.19 -14.06
C ASP A 124 4.30 13.74 -14.83
N ALA A 125 5.44 13.90 -14.16
CA ALA A 125 6.69 14.29 -14.81
C ALA A 125 7.26 13.22 -15.75
N ASN A 126 7.04 11.94 -15.45
CA ASN A 126 7.81 10.83 -16.05
C ASN A 126 6.99 9.79 -16.82
N LYS A 127 5.65 9.82 -16.77
CA LYS A 127 4.77 8.80 -17.39
C LYS A 127 4.94 8.62 -18.90
N ASN A 128 5.52 9.61 -19.59
CA ASN A 128 5.78 9.57 -21.04
C ASN A 128 7.28 9.41 -21.37
N SER A 129 8.15 9.26 -20.37
CA SER A 129 9.60 9.16 -20.56
C SER A 129 10.04 7.70 -20.66
N ASP A 130 10.80 7.38 -21.71
CA ASP A 130 11.30 6.03 -21.95
C ASP A 130 12.45 5.62 -21.01
N GLY A 131 13.11 6.59 -20.38
CA GLY A 131 14.28 6.36 -19.51
C GLY A 131 14.05 6.67 -18.04
N ALA A 132 12.87 7.15 -17.65
CA ALA A 132 12.59 7.48 -16.26
C ALA A 132 12.11 6.24 -15.49
N TYR A 133 12.86 5.88 -14.45
CA TYR A 133 12.58 4.72 -13.60
C TYR A 133 12.70 5.06 -12.12
N PHE A 134 12.08 4.24 -11.29
CA PHE A 134 12.30 4.15 -9.85
C PHE A 134 12.88 2.77 -9.52
N SER A 135 13.54 2.64 -8.38
CA SER A 135 14.17 1.37 -7.99
C SER A 135 13.55 0.80 -6.73
N GLN A 136 13.34 -0.51 -6.71
CA GLN A 136 12.79 -1.26 -5.59
C GLN A 136 13.51 -2.61 -5.47
N ILE A 137 14.10 -2.91 -4.31
CA ILE A 137 14.89 -4.14 -4.07
C ILE A 137 15.92 -4.41 -5.18
N GLY A 138 16.64 -3.35 -5.61
CA GLY A 138 17.66 -3.46 -6.67
C GLY A 138 17.14 -3.70 -8.09
N LYS A 139 15.82 -3.69 -8.30
CA LYS A 139 15.18 -3.72 -9.63
C LYS A 139 14.75 -2.33 -10.05
N SER A 140 14.82 -2.04 -11.34
CA SER A 140 14.34 -0.78 -11.93
C SER A 140 12.97 -0.97 -12.57
N TYR A 141 12.06 -0.06 -12.29
CA TYR A 141 10.68 -0.02 -12.78
C TYR A 141 10.45 1.31 -13.50
N PHE A 142 9.97 1.29 -14.74
CA PHE A 142 9.75 2.51 -15.50
C PHE A 142 8.37 3.10 -15.23
N PHE A 143 8.29 4.43 -15.03
CA PHE A 143 7.03 5.09 -14.73
C PHE A 143 5.96 4.88 -15.80
N LYS A 144 6.35 4.84 -17.08
CA LYS A 144 5.46 4.61 -18.22
C LYS A 144 4.74 3.25 -18.19
N ASP A 145 5.29 2.27 -17.48
CA ASP A 145 4.74 0.92 -17.44
C ASP A 145 3.65 0.76 -16.38
N PHE A 146 3.39 1.79 -15.58
CA PHE A 146 2.36 1.80 -14.55
C PHE A 146 1.38 2.94 -14.80
N ASN A 147 0.13 2.78 -14.35
CA ASN A 147 -0.73 3.92 -14.10
C ASN A 147 -0.55 4.41 -12.65
N LEU A 148 -1.08 5.59 -12.33
CA LEU A 148 -0.89 6.18 -11.01
C LEU A 148 -1.46 5.30 -9.87
N ASN A 149 -2.61 4.64 -10.07
CA ASN A 149 -3.22 3.78 -9.06
C ASN A 149 -2.43 2.48 -8.84
N GLN A 150 -1.74 1.97 -9.88
CA GLN A 150 -0.83 0.83 -9.76
C GLN A 150 0.36 1.14 -8.86
N LEU A 151 0.92 2.36 -8.98
CA LEU A 151 1.98 2.81 -8.08
C LEU A 151 1.49 2.89 -6.63
N TYR A 152 0.28 3.43 -6.41
CA TYR A 152 -0.32 3.45 -5.07
C TYR A 152 -0.66 2.07 -4.54
N ALA A 153 -1.10 1.14 -5.38
CA ALA A 153 -1.39 -0.23 -4.96
C ALA A 153 -0.12 -0.93 -4.45
N GLY A 154 1.03 -0.73 -5.12
CA GLY A 154 2.32 -1.18 -4.61
C GLY A 154 2.64 -0.62 -3.22
N THR A 155 2.43 0.69 -3.01
CA THR A 155 2.58 1.32 -1.69
C THR A 155 1.60 0.75 -0.66
N VAL A 156 0.35 0.51 -1.01
CA VAL A 156 -0.63 -0.11 -0.08
C VAL A 156 -0.16 -1.50 0.36
N GLY A 157 0.27 -2.34 -0.59
CA GLY A 157 0.80 -3.66 -0.25
C GLY A 157 2.04 -3.61 0.66
N HIS A 158 2.90 -2.60 0.47
CA HIS A 158 4.01 -2.30 1.37
C HIS A 158 3.50 -2.01 2.79
N GLU A 159 2.60 -1.04 2.95
CA GLU A 159 2.14 -0.61 4.27
C GLU A 159 1.37 -1.71 5.01
N ILE A 160 0.53 -2.47 4.30
CA ILE A 160 -0.19 -3.62 4.86
C ILE A 160 0.80 -4.66 5.43
N ARG A 161 1.98 -4.83 4.81
CA ARG A 161 2.99 -5.79 5.27
C ARG A 161 3.65 -5.39 6.59
N HIS A 162 3.64 -4.10 6.95
CA HIS A 162 4.17 -3.65 8.23
C HIS A 162 3.35 -4.15 9.43
N ARG A 163 2.12 -4.65 9.25
CA ARG A 163 1.33 -5.19 10.37
C ARG A 163 2.00 -6.34 11.13
N PHE A 164 2.93 -7.05 10.47
CA PHE A 164 3.64 -8.14 11.12
C PHE A 164 4.76 -7.62 12.04
N PRO A 165 4.89 -8.14 13.27
CA PRO A 165 5.82 -7.62 14.27
C PRO A 165 7.28 -7.52 13.83
N ASN A 166 7.74 -8.47 13.01
CA ASN A 166 9.11 -8.50 12.49
C ASN A 166 9.40 -7.39 11.46
N ASN A 167 8.38 -6.68 11.00
CA ASN A 167 8.49 -5.54 10.08
C ASN A 167 8.22 -4.20 10.81
N LEU A 168 8.08 -4.20 12.14
CA LEU A 168 7.82 -2.98 12.91
C LEU A 168 9.05 -2.56 13.69
N LYS A 169 9.52 -1.33 13.44
CA LYS A 169 10.68 -0.77 14.16
C LYS A 169 10.51 -0.75 15.68
N ALA A 170 9.27 -0.60 16.17
CA ALA A 170 8.96 -0.60 17.60
C ALA A 170 9.06 -1.98 18.27
N LEU A 171 9.09 -3.06 17.49
CA LEU A 171 9.07 -4.45 17.96
C LEU A 171 10.28 -5.26 17.48
N ALA A 172 10.92 -4.83 16.40
CA ALA A 172 12.07 -5.52 15.83
C ALA A 172 13.33 -5.32 16.70
N PRO A 173 14.18 -6.36 16.81
CA PRO A 173 15.49 -6.21 17.44
C PRO A 173 16.31 -5.11 16.77
N GLU A 174 17.18 -4.46 17.55
CA GLU A 174 18.08 -3.42 17.06
C GLU A 174 18.92 -3.91 15.88
N GLY A 175 19.06 -3.08 14.84
CA GLY A 175 19.80 -3.42 13.62
C GLY A 175 19.02 -4.23 12.59
N THR A 176 17.78 -4.63 12.85
CA THR A 176 16.93 -5.30 11.85
C THR A 176 16.43 -4.32 10.80
N ASN A 177 16.56 -4.68 9.52
CA ASN A 177 15.94 -3.92 8.43
C ASN A 177 14.46 -4.27 8.30
N THR A 178 13.61 -3.49 8.97
CA THR A 178 12.15 -3.66 8.99
C THR A 178 11.48 -3.36 7.65
N GLU A 179 12.18 -2.69 6.74
CA GLU A 179 11.71 -2.31 5.42
C GLU A 179 11.92 -3.40 4.38
N PHE A 180 12.73 -4.43 4.65
CA PHE A 180 13.07 -5.43 3.63
C PHE A 180 11.86 -6.21 3.12
N ASN A 181 11.03 -6.77 4.02
CA ASN A 181 9.87 -7.56 3.63
C ASN A 181 8.76 -6.70 2.99
N PRO A 182 8.37 -5.53 3.55
CA PRO A 182 7.47 -4.60 2.88
C PRO A 182 7.93 -4.23 1.47
N ASN A 183 9.22 -3.89 1.32
CA ASN A 183 9.78 -3.55 0.02
C ASN A 183 9.77 -4.73 -0.97
N LEU A 184 9.97 -5.96 -0.48
CA LEU A 184 9.88 -7.17 -1.29
C LEU A 184 8.45 -7.43 -1.77
N ILE A 185 7.45 -7.25 -0.91
CA ILE A 185 6.03 -7.37 -1.28
C ILE A 185 5.66 -6.35 -2.36
N GLN A 186 6.06 -5.10 -2.19
CA GLN A 186 5.85 -4.05 -3.20
C GLN A 186 6.48 -4.42 -4.56
N SER A 187 7.72 -4.94 -4.55
CA SER A 187 8.39 -5.41 -5.77
C SER A 187 7.63 -6.55 -6.46
N LYS A 188 7.12 -7.53 -5.70
CA LYS A 188 6.33 -8.63 -6.26
C LYS A 188 5.04 -8.15 -6.91
N ILE A 189 4.33 -7.22 -6.27
CA ILE A 189 3.10 -6.61 -6.81
C ILE A 189 3.40 -5.94 -8.15
N TYR A 190 4.47 -5.15 -8.24
CA TYR A 190 4.86 -4.52 -9.50
C TYR A 190 5.24 -5.53 -10.59
N ASP A 191 5.97 -6.59 -10.24
CA ASP A 191 6.32 -7.65 -11.20
C ASP A 191 5.07 -8.36 -11.75
N GLU A 192 4.08 -8.63 -10.90
CA GLU A 192 2.81 -9.24 -11.29
C GLU A 192 1.97 -8.30 -12.18
N MET A 193 1.92 -7.00 -11.89
CA MET A 193 1.26 -6.00 -12.74
C MET A 193 1.84 -5.97 -14.14
N LEU A 194 3.18 -6.00 -14.26
CA LEU A 194 3.86 -6.03 -15.56
C LEU A 194 3.55 -7.32 -16.32
N LYS A 195 3.63 -8.47 -15.65
CA LYS A 195 3.30 -9.77 -16.23
C LYS A 195 1.85 -9.84 -16.73
N ASN A 196 0.90 -9.29 -15.98
CA ASN A 196 -0.50 -9.24 -16.37
C ASN A 196 -0.71 -8.39 -17.63
N LYS A 197 -0.04 -7.23 -17.73
CA LYS A 197 -0.04 -6.38 -18.93
C LYS A 197 0.49 -7.12 -20.17
N GLU A 198 1.55 -7.91 -20.03
CA GLU A 198 2.11 -8.70 -21.13
C GLU A 198 1.13 -9.79 -21.61
N ASN A 199 0.51 -10.49 -20.67
CA ASN A 199 -0.48 -11.53 -20.97
C ASN A 199 -1.71 -10.97 -21.70
N GLU A 200 -2.19 -9.78 -21.31
CA GLU A 200 -3.29 -9.10 -22.01
C GLU A 200 -2.92 -8.74 -23.46
N LYS A 201 -1.71 -8.23 -23.70
CA LYS A 201 -1.20 -7.93 -25.05
C LYS A 201 -1.11 -9.20 -25.91
N GLY A 202 -0.62 -10.31 -25.34
CA GLY A 202 -0.53 -11.60 -26.02
C GLY A 202 -1.89 -12.17 -26.43
N ASN A 203 -2.88 -12.09 -25.53
CA ASN A 203 -4.24 -12.56 -25.82
C ASN A 203 -4.98 -11.69 -26.86
N ARG A 204 -4.71 -10.38 -26.90
CA ARG A 204 -5.26 -9.50 -27.96
C ARG A 204 -4.66 -9.79 -29.34
N LYS A 205 -3.39 -10.19 -29.43
CA LYS A 205 -2.75 -10.59 -30.69
C LYS A 205 -3.29 -11.91 -31.25
N LYS A 206 -3.69 -12.87 -30.40
CA LYS A 206 -4.26 -14.16 -30.83
C LYS A 206 -5.71 -14.10 -31.30
N ARG A 207 -6.42 -12.99 -31.03
CA ARG A 207 -7.83 -12.78 -31.39
C ARG A 207 -8.03 -11.97 -32.69
N ARG A 208 -6.95 -11.57 -33.35
CA ARG A 208 -6.95 -10.91 -34.66
C ARG A 208 -6.48 -11.90 -35.71
#